data_AF-A0A0S8HBM4-F1
#
_entry.id   AF-A0A0S8HBM4-F1
#
_cell.length_a   1.000
_cell.length_b   1.000
_cell.length_c   1.000
_cell.angle_alpha   90.00
_cell.angle_beta   90.00
_cell.angle_gamma   90.00
#
_symmetry.space_group_name_H-M   'P 1'
#
loop_
_entity.id
_entity.type
_entity.pdbx_description
1 polymer ?
#
loop_
_entity_poly.entity_id
_entity_poly.type
_entity_poly.pdbx_seq_one_letter_code
_entity_poly.pdbx_strand_id
1 'polypeptide(L)'
;MELEASVEGTSELLEGIFELIASSAEPERAPRLRSFARALLCQAPADFFVGRTDADLVELVSSQFGLLESSRPDQIAVPVSLRPGYGHSGAVGVVISDRPFIVDTLGQYLTAKGFEIRRELHPIIVVERDDAGSIKTIGEWTHGSQQRALHETLEELKGAGVPSELAQRLAALQFLGEQMEVTRIAHYLGRPVADVGRVYFALAHEFDFAVMFDLLEMAPGEDAWEQRAAQGLMQDLGQARRNLTLAVLAGDAEGRSIEEQIDVFRSRHGLRLKALHGVLEELLASENINLAALTVATRETLRQSRVIRESCR
;
A
#
# COMPACT_ATOMS: atom_id res chain seq x y z
N MET A 1 -31.80 -9.86 -0.06
CA MET A 1 -31.86 -8.41 -0.30
C MET A 1 -30.48 -8.05 -0.80
N GLU A 2 -30.37 -8.01 -2.13
CA GLU A 2 -29.13 -7.74 -2.87
C GLU A 2 -28.70 -6.30 -2.57
N LEU A 3 -27.48 -6.13 -2.08
CA LEU A 3 -26.87 -4.83 -1.83
C LEU A 3 -25.86 -4.59 -2.96
N GLU A 4 -26.27 -3.81 -3.95
CA GLU A 4 -25.35 -2.98 -4.74
C GLU A 4 -24.75 -1.95 -3.77
N ALA A 5 -23.60 -2.27 -3.17
CA ALA A 5 -22.87 -1.33 -2.32
C ALA A 5 -22.08 -0.37 -3.23
N SER A 6 -22.33 0.94 -3.09
CA SER A 6 -21.46 1.97 -3.66
C SER A 6 -20.09 1.94 -2.97
N VAL A 7 -19.03 2.30 -3.70
CA VAL A 7 -17.65 2.35 -3.20
C VAL A 7 -17.51 3.26 -1.95
N GLU A 8 -18.30 4.33 -1.89
CA GLU A 8 -18.43 5.22 -0.72
C GLU A 8 -18.85 4.48 0.56
N GLY A 9 -19.81 3.57 0.46
CA GLY A 9 -20.22 2.74 1.58
C GLY A 9 -19.10 1.80 2.01
N THR A 10 -18.27 1.33 1.09
CA THR A 10 -17.22 0.34 1.36
C THR A 10 -16.06 0.94 2.16
N SER A 11 -15.66 2.18 1.87
CA SER A 11 -14.57 2.88 2.58
C SER A 11 -14.97 3.26 4.02
N GLU A 12 -16.19 3.78 4.23
CA GLU A 12 -16.71 4.10 5.57
C GLU A 12 -16.96 2.84 6.41
N LEU A 13 -17.43 1.75 5.78
CA LEU A 13 -17.59 0.46 6.44
C LEU A 13 -16.24 -0.14 6.88
N LEU A 14 -15.20 -0.05 6.04
CA LEU A 14 -13.87 -0.56 6.39
C LEU A 14 -13.23 0.21 7.54
N GLU A 15 -13.35 1.54 7.58
CA GLU A 15 -12.86 2.29 8.74
C GLU A 15 -13.63 1.96 10.01
N GLY A 16 -14.96 1.76 9.92
CA GLY A 16 -15.75 1.26 11.05
C GLY A 16 -15.25 -0.10 11.56
N ILE A 17 -14.89 -1.01 10.66
CA ILE A 17 -14.33 -2.33 10.98
C ILE A 17 -12.93 -2.20 11.61
N PHE A 18 -12.07 -1.31 11.11
CA PHE A 18 -10.73 -1.10 11.66
C PHE A 18 -10.78 -0.53 13.07
N GLU A 19 -11.67 0.44 13.31
CA GLU A 19 -11.88 1.02 14.64
C GLU A 19 -12.44 -0.03 15.62
N LEU A 20 -13.39 -0.86 15.15
CA LEU A 20 -13.94 -1.95 15.95
C LEU A 20 -12.85 -2.96 16.35
N ILE A 21 -12.03 -3.40 15.40
CA ILE A 21 -10.93 -4.32 15.65
C ILE A 21 -9.91 -3.70 16.62
N ALA A 22 -9.54 -2.44 16.44
CA ALA A 22 -8.64 -1.73 17.35
C ALA A 22 -9.21 -1.67 18.78
N SER A 23 -10.52 -1.38 18.91
CA SER A 23 -11.21 -1.27 20.20
C SER A 23 -11.32 -2.60 20.96
N SER A 24 -11.15 -3.72 20.27
CA SER A 24 -11.18 -5.07 20.87
C SER A 24 -9.90 -5.44 21.63
N ALA A 25 -8.84 -4.64 21.51
CA ALA A 25 -7.54 -4.90 22.11
C ALA A 25 -7.17 -3.89 23.21
N GLU A 26 -6.16 -4.25 24.01
CA GLU A 26 -5.58 -3.34 25.01
C GLU A 26 -5.02 -2.07 24.35
N PRO A 27 -5.04 -0.91 25.05
CA PRO A 27 -4.65 0.39 24.46
C PRO A 27 -3.26 0.40 23.83
N GLU A 28 -2.31 -0.36 24.38
CA GLU A 28 -0.94 -0.46 23.85
C GLU A 28 -0.83 -1.36 22.60
N ARG A 29 -1.79 -2.26 22.41
CA ARG A 29 -1.86 -3.20 21.28
C ARG A 29 -2.74 -2.66 20.14
N ALA A 30 -3.72 -1.81 20.47
CA ALA A 30 -4.71 -1.28 19.53
C ALA A 30 -4.10 -0.60 18.29
N PRO A 31 -3.06 0.27 18.39
CA PRO A 31 -2.47 0.89 17.20
C PRO A 31 -1.85 -0.12 16.24
N ARG A 32 -1.09 -1.08 16.78
CA ARG A 32 -0.43 -2.15 15.99
C ARG A 32 -1.47 -3.08 15.36
N LEU A 33 -2.48 -3.46 16.13
CA LEU A 33 -3.57 -4.31 15.62
C LEU A 33 -4.36 -3.59 14.52
N ARG A 34 -4.60 -2.28 14.64
CA ARG A 34 -5.26 -1.47 13.60
C ARG A 34 -4.43 -1.46 12.31
N SER A 35 -3.13 -1.17 12.40
CA SER A 35 -2.23 -1.18 11.24
C SER A 35 -2.18 -2.54 10.55
N PHE A 36 -2.17 -3.63 11.34
CA PHE A 36 -2.25 -4.99 10.81
C PHE A 36 -3.60 -5.28 10.14
N ALA A 37 -4.71 -4.89 10.76
CA ALA A 37 -6.06 -5.06 10.23
C ALA A 37 -6.19 -4.39 8.85
N ARG A 38 -5.69 -3.16 8.74
CA ARG A 38 -5.63 -2.41 7.49
C ARG A 38 -4.80 -3.14 6.44
N ALA A 39 -3.58 -3.58 6.78
CA ALA A 39 -2.71 -4.30 5.84
C ALA A 39 -3.34 -5.61 5.33
N LEU A 40 -4.02 -6.36 6.19
CA LEU A 40 -4.64 -7.64 5.84
C LEU A 40 -5.95 -7.48 5.06
N LEU A 41 -6.83 -6.57 5.47
CA LEU A 41 -8.19 -6.46 4.94
C LEU A 41 -8.29 -5.53 3.72
N CYS A 42 -7.37 -4.59 3.52
CA CYS A 42 -7.37 -3.77 2.30
C CYS A 42 -7.10 -4.60 1.04
N GLN A 43 -6.47 -5.77 1.16
CA GLN A 43 -6.25 -6.69 0.05
C GLN A 43 -7.37 -7.73 -0.11
N ALA A 44 -8.37 -7.71 0.78
CA ALA A 44 -9.45 -8.68 0.75
C ALA A 44 -10.48 -8.34 -0.34
N PRO A 45 -10.85 -9.31 -1.19
CA PRO A 45 -11.91 -9.09 -2.19
C PRO A 45 -13.25 -8.83 -1.50
N ALA A 46 -14.17 -8.11 -2.16
CA ALA A 46 -15.46 -7.73 -1.57
C ALA A 46 -16.27 -8.93 -1.04
N ASP A 47 -16.17 -10.08 -1.72
CA ASP A 47 -16.83 -11.32 -1.34
C ASP A 47 -16.22 -11.99 -0.09
N PHE A 48 -15.07 -11.51 0.41
CA PHE A 48 -14.48 -11.91 1.68
C PHE A 48 -15.34 -11.46 2.86
N PHE A 49 -16.05 -10.33 2.74
CA PHE A 49 -16.86 -9.81 3.84
C PHE A 49 -18.26 -10.44 3.89
N VAL A 50 -18.70 -11.07 2.79
CA VAL A 50 -20.03 -11.66 2.68
C VAL A 50 -20.17 -12.86 3.62
N GLY A 51 -21.18 -12.80 4.49
CA GLY A 51 -21.51 -13.88 5.42
C GLY A 51 -20.65 -13.96 6.67
N ARG A 52 -19.78 -12.96 6.92
CA ARG A 52 -19.01 -12.81 8.16
C ARG A 52 -19.65 -11.77 9.06
N THR A 53 -19.63 -12.04 10.37
CA THR A 53 -19.99 -11.06 11.39
C THR A 53 -18.76 -10.25 11.80
N ASP A 54 -19.00 -9.11 12.42
CA ASP A 54 -17.96 -8.30 13.06
C ASP A 54 -17.08 -9.12 14.03
N ALA A 55 -17.70 -10.02 14.80
CA ALA A 55 -16.99 -10.89 15.72
C ALA A 55 -16.05 -11.86 14.98
N ASP A 56 -16.45 -12.36 13.80
CA ASP A 56 -15.62 -13.24 12.98
C ASP A 56 -14.39 -12.49 12.44
N LEU A 57 -14.58 -11.25 12.00
CA LEU A 57 -13.49 -10.40 11.52
C LEU A 57 -12.51 -10.05 12.64
N VAL A 58 -13.02 -9.67 13.81
CA VAL A 58 -12.21 -9.39 15.00
C VAL A 58 -11.40 -10.62 15.41
N GLU A 59 -12.02 -11.80 15.45
CA GLU A 59 -11.31 -13.04 15.78
C GLU A 59 -10.24 -13.38 14.75
N LEU A 60 -10.57 -13.31 13.46
CA LEU A 60 -9.65 -13.62 12.36
C LEU A 60 -8.42 -12.72 12.42
N VAL A 61 -8.62 -11.40 12.48
CA VAL A 61 -7.52 -10.43 12.48
C VAL A 61 -6.70 -10.54 13.75
N SER A 62 -7.34 -10.66 14.92
CA SER A 62 -6.62 -10.80 16.21
C SER A 62 -5.79 -12.09 16.28
N SER A 63 -6.31 -13.17 15.70
CA SER A 63 -5.63 -14.47 15.65
C SER A 63 -4.40 -14.41 14.73
N GLN A 64 -4.54 -13.86 13.52
CA GLN A 64 -3.42 -13.69 12.59
C GLN A 64 -2.39 -12.68 13.12
N PHE A 65 -2.85 -11.63 13.82
CA PHE A 65 -1.94 -10.71 14.46
C PHE A 65 -1.14 -11.37 15.59
N GLY A 66 -1.79 -12.21 16.41
CA GLY A 66 -1.09 -13.00 17.43
C GLY A 66 -0.05 -13.94 16.85
N LEU A 67 -0.32 -14.54 15.68
CA LEU A 67 0.67 -15.30 14.93
C LEU A 67 1.88 -14.43 14.55
N LEU A 68 1.65 -13.24 13.99
CA LEU A 68 2.70 -12.29 13.65
C LEU A 68 3.51 -11.89 14.90
N GLU A 69 2.87 -11.58 16.02
CA GLU A 69 3.53 -11.23 17.29
C GLU A 69 4.47 -12.35 17.75
N SER A 70 4.02 -13.61 17.66
CA SER A 70 4.80 -14.80 18.05
C SER A 70 5.89 -15.21 17.05
N SER A 71 5.84 -14.70 15.82
CA SER A 71 6.77 -15.08 14.75
C SER A 71 8.18 -14.52 14.97
N ARG A 72 9.18 -15.20 14.41
CA ARG A 72 10.58 -14.76 14.37
C ARG A 72 11.08 -14.75 12.92
N PRO A 73 11.97 -13.81 12.54
CA PRO A 73 12.42 -13.66 11.14
C PRO A 73 13.08 -14.93 10.56
N ASP A 74 13.70 -15.74 11.41
CA ASP A 74 14.42 -16.96 11.04
C ASP A 74 13.53 -18.21 11.03
N GLN A 75 12.26 -18.10 11.40
CA GLN A 75 11.34 -19.23 11.58
C GLN A 75 10.10 -19.11 10.71
N ILE A 76 9.65 -20.25 10.19
CA ILE A 76 8.38 -20.35 9.46
C ILE A 76 7.32 -20.81 10.45
N ALA A 77 6.29 -19.99 10.65
CA ALA A 77 5.15 -20.35 11.49
C ALA A 77 3.93 -20.64 10.61
N VAL A 78 3.44 -21.89 10.64
CA VAL A 78 2.30 -22.37 9.84
C VAL A 78 1.19 -22.92 10.74
N PRO A 79 0.42 -22.08 11.46
CA PRO A 79 -0.75 -22.56 12.18
C PRO A 79 -1.87 -22.95 11.22
N VAL A 80 -2.51 -24.09 11.51
CA VAL A 80 -3.75 -24.52 10.88
C VAL A 80 -4.88 -24.37 11.88
N SER A 81 -5.95 -23.67 11.48
CA SER A 81 -7.11 -23.37 12.32
C SER A 81 -8.40 -23.84 11.65
N LEU A 82 -9.24 -24.54 12.41
CA LEU A 82 -10.57 -24.99 11.97
C LEU A 82 -11.65 -24.25 12.79
N ARG A 83 -11.49 -22.93 12.94
CA ARG A 83 -12.29 -22.12 13.86
C ARG A 83 -13.56 -21.50 13.23
N PRO A 84 -14.58 -21.16 14.05
CA PRO A 84 -15.86 -20.63 13.59
C PRO A 84 -15.76 -19.37 12.72
N GLY A 85 -14.83 -18.45 13.00
CA GLY A 85 -14.64 -17.20 12.23
C GLY A 85 -14.19 -17.37 10.76
N TYR A 86 -13.86 -18.59 10.33
CA TYR A 86 -13.53 -18.93 8.94
C TYR A 86 -14.70 -19.57 8.18
N GLY A 87 -15.89 -19.64 8.80
CA GLY A 87 -17.08 -20.31 8.26
C GLY A 87 -16.93 -21.84 8.23
N HIS A 88 -17.48 -22.50 7.20
CA HIS A 88 -17.35 -23.95 6.99
C HIS A 88 -15.98 -24.39 6.43
N SER A 89 -14.96 -23.52 6.48
CA SER A 89 -13.64 -23.76 5.87
C SER A 89 -12.55 -23.68 6.93
N GLY A 90 -11.48 -24.46 6.76
CA GLY A 90 -10.25 -24.29 7.53
C GLY A 90 -9.43 -23.11 7.02
N ALA A 91 -8.57 -22.56 7.87
CA ALA A 91 -7.60 -21.55 7.51
C ALA A 91 -6.19 -22.00 7.83
N VAL A 92 -5.28 -21.70 6.90
CA VAL A 92 -3.84 -21.89 7.06
C VAL A 92 -3.24 -20.49 7.15
N GLY A 93 -2.73 -20.13 8.32
CA GLY A 93 -1.93 -18.91 8.49
C GLY A 93 -0.48 -19.24 8.20
N VAL A 94 0.23 -18.35 7.50
CA VAL A 94 1.67 -18.47 7.26
C VAL A 94 2.32 -17.13 7.54
N VAL A 95 3.31 -17.12 8.42
CA VAL A 95 4.21 -15.97 8.59
C VAL A 95 5.63 -16.44 8.31
N ILE A 96 6.24 -15.80 7.32
CA ILE A 96 7.57 -16.10 6.82
C ILE A 96 8.20 -14.80 6.27
N SER A 97 9.53 -14.67 6.36
CA SER A 97 10.23 -13.62 5.63
C SER A 97 10.09 -13.82 4.13
N ASP A 98 9.73 -12.73 3.45
CA ASP A 98 9.41 -12.71 2.02
C ASP A 98 10.57 -13.21 1.15
N ARG A 99 10.24 -14.00 0.13
CA ARG A 99 11.12 -14.58 -0.89
C ARG A 99 10.30 -14.96 -2.13
N PRO A 100 10.90 -15.06 -3.32
CA PRO A 100 10.20 -15.49 -4.53
C PRO A 100 9.49 -16.84 -4.38
N PHE A 101 8.34 -16.98 -5.06
CA PHE A 101 7.57 -18.23 -5.23
C PHE A 101 6.94 -18.84 -3.96
N ILE A 102 6.89 -18.13 -2.82
CA ILE A 102 6.28 -18.65 -1.59
C ILE A 102 4.80 -18.98 -1.81
N VAL A 103 4.02 -18.04 -2.37
CA VAL A 103 2.59 -18.21 -2.63
C VAL A 103 2.33 -19.39 -3.55
N ASP A 104 3.00 -19.43 -4.71
CA ASP A 104 2.83 -20.50 -5.70
C ASP A 104 3.17 -21.87 -5.11
N THR A 105 4.26 -21.96 -4.33
CA THR A 105 4.70 -23.21 -3.71
C THR A 105 3.68 -23.72 -2.69
N LEU A 106 3.16 -22.84 -1.84
CA LEU A 106 2.13 -23.19 -0.86
C LEU A 106 0.83 -23.58 -1.56
N GLY A 107 0.43 -22.83 -2.59
CA GLY A 107 -0.75 -23.10 -3.39
C GLY A 107 -0.70 -24.49 -4.05
N GLN A 108 0.41 -24.78 -4.72
CA GLN A 108 0.65 -26.09 -5.35
C GLN A 108 0.68 -27.21 -4.32
N TYR A 109 1.33 -27.02 -3.17
CA TYR A 109 1.40 -28.03 -2.12
C TYR A 109 0.01 -28.36 -1.56
N LEU A 110 -0.79 -27.34 -1.21
CA LEU A 110 -2.13 -27.54 -0.68
C LEU A 110 -3.06 -28.21 -1.70
N THR A 111 -2.98 -27.78 -2.97
CA THR A 111 -3.73 -28.38 -4.07
C THR A 111 -3.32 -29.85 -4.28
N ALA A 112 -2.02 -30.17 -4.24
CA ALA A 112 -1.52 -31.53 -4.35
C ALA A 112 -1.94 -32.43 -3.17
N LYS A 113 -2.25 -31.84 -2.01
CA LYS A 113 -2.84 -32.53 -0.86
C LYS A 113 -4.37 -32.65 -0.92
N GLY A 114 -4.99 -32.18 -2.00
CA GLY A 114 -6.42 -32.29 -2.23
C GLY A 114 -7.26 -31.20 -1.56
N PHE A 115 -6.63 -30.11 -1.09
CA PHE A 115 -7.36 -28.96 -0.55
C PHE A 115 -7.69 -27.97 -1.67
N GLU A 116 -8.94 -27.50 -1.69
CA GLU A 116 -9.37 -26.39 -2.52
C GLU A 116 -9.07 -25.07 -1.80
N ILE A 117 -8.27 -24.21 -2.42
CA ILE A 117 -8.02 -22.86 -1.89
C ILE A 117 -9.13 -21.94 -2.36
N ARG A 118 -10.09 -21.67 -1.48
CA ARG A 118 -11.24 -20.80 -1.80
C ARG A 118 -10.89 -19.31 -1.81
N ARG A 119 -9.96 -18.93 -0.95
CA ARG A 119 -9.52 -17.56 -0.72
C ARG A 119 -8.08 -17.56 -0.28
N GLU A 120 -7.36 -16.55 -0.72
CA GLU A 120 -5.98 -16.30 -0.33
C GLU A 120 -5.80 -14.83 0.00
N LEU A 121 -5.20 -14.55 1.15
CA LEU A 121 -4.73 -13.22 1.54
C LEU A 121 -3.25 -13.35 1.86
N HIS A 122 -2.40 -12.62 1.12
CA HIS A 122 -0.94 -12.68 1.28
C HIS A 122 -0.34 -11.28 1.44
N PRO A 123 -0.75 -10.49 2.45
CA PRO A 123 -0.15 -9.19 2.67
C PRO A 123 1.33 -9.39 3.02
N ILE A 124 2.20 -8.70 2.29
CA ILE A 124 3.56 -8.47 2.76
C ILE A 124 3.47 -7.36 3.81
N ILE A 125 4.14 -7.52 4.95
CA ILE A 125 4.04 -6.61 6.09
C ILE A 125 5.44 -6.25 6.56
N VAL A 126 5.71 -4.95 6.78
CA VAL A 126 6.98 -4.47 7.33
C VAL A 126 6.80 -4.30 8.83
N VAL A 127 7.70 -4.91 9.60
CA VAL A 127 7.60 -4.96 11.06
C VAL A 127 8.92 -4.49 11.64
N GLU A 128 8.89 -3.41 12.43
CA GLU A 128 10.02 -3.02 13.28
C GLU A 128 9.89 -3.76 14.61
N ARG A 129 10.93 -4.46 15.02
CA ARG A 129 10.99 -5.13 16.32
C ARG A 129 12.03 -4.46 17.21
N ASP A 130 11.77 -4.44 18.51
CA ASP A 130 12.75 -4.03 19.50
C ASP A 130 13.80 -5.12 19.76
N ASP A 131 14.78 -4.82 20.62
CA ASP A 131 15.85 -5.77 20.99
C ASP A 131 15.32 -7.03 21.72
N ALA A 132 14.11 -6.96 22.27
CA ALA A 132 13.42 -8.10 22.88
C ALA A 132 12.63 -8.94 21.85
N GLY A 133 12.59 -8.52 20.58
CA GLY A 133 11.87 -9.16 19.50
C GLY A 133 10.38 -8.82 19.44
N SER A 134 9.91 -7.88 20.26
CA SER A 134 8.51 -7.44 20.27
C SER A 134 8.27 -6.45 19.14
N ILE A 135 7.08 -6.53 18.53
CA ILE A 135 6.70 -5.62 17.44
C ILE A 135 6.53 -4.21 18.01
N LYS A 136 7.39 -3.28 17.60
CA LYS A 136 7.30 -1.88 18.00
C LYS A 136 6.37 -1.10 17.06
N THR A 137 6.55 -1.27 15.76
CA THR A 137 5.71 -0.67 14.74
C THR A 137 5.39 -1.68 13.64
N ILE A 138 4.21 -1.55 13.06
CA ILE A 138 3.85 -2.19 11.80
C ILE A 138 3.76 -1.06 10.80
N GLY A 139 4.59 -1.10 9.77
CA GLY A 139 4.55 -0.08 8.74
C GLY A 139 3.19 -0.08 8.07
N GLU A 140 2.53 1.08 8.02
CA GLU A 140 1.41 1.26 7.10
C GLU A 140 1.93 0.98 5.69
N TRP A 141 1.34 -0.01 5.02
CA TRP A 141 1.74 -0.44 3.68
C TRP A 141 1.31 0.57 2.63
N THR A 142 1.89 1.77 2.70
CA THR A 142 1.85 2.79 1.65
C THR A 142 3.13 2.78 0.80
N HIS A 143 3.99 1.77 0.94
CA HIS A 143 5.35 1.73 0.33
C HIS A 143 5.61 0.44 -0.51
N GLY A 144 4.56 -0.35 -0.77
CA GLY A 144 4.67 -1.79 -1.06
C GLY A 144 5.28 -2.23 -2.39
N SER A 145 4.97 -1.59 -3.52
CA SER A 145 5.48 -2.03 -4.83
C SER A 145 6.98 -1.73 -4.99
N GLN A 146 7.41 -0.56 -4.52
CA GLN A 146 8.80 -0.12 -4.63
C GLN A 146 9.71 -0.81 -3.61
N GLN A 147 9.24 -1.05 -2.37
CA GLN A 147 10.03 -1.85 -1.41
C GLN A 147 10.11 -3.32 -1.82
N ARG A 148 9.05 -3.89 -2.40
CA ARG A 148 9.09 -5.25 -2.99
C ARG A 148 10.08 -5.30 -4.14
N ALA A 149 9.99 -4.37 -5.10
CA ALA A 149 10.95 -4.29 -6.20
C ALA A 149 12.39 -4.08 -5.68
N LEU A 150 12.60 -3.24 -4.66
CA LEU A 150 13.92 -3.07 -4.03
C LEU A 150 14.42 -4.38 -3.43
N HIS A 151 13.56 -5.11 -2.72
CA HIS A 151 13.89 -6.36 -2.06
C HIS A 151 14.17 -7.48 -3.07
N GLU A 152 13.32 -7.62 -4.08
CA GLU A 152 13.50 -8.57 -5.19
C GLU A 152 14.83 -8.33 -5.90
N THR A 153 15.10 -7.09 -6.32
CA THR A 153 16.38 -6.73 -6.96
C THR A 153 17.57 -6.95 -6.02
N LEU A 154 17.43 -6.69 -4.72
CA LEU A 154 18.46 -6.96 -3.73
C LEU A 154 18.79 -8.45 -3.63
N GLU A 155 17.77 -9.31 -3.56
CA GLU A 155 17.95 -10.74 -3.45
C GLU A 155 18.46 -11.36 -4.76
N GLU A 156 18.04 -10.86 -5.92
CA GLU A 156 18.61 -11.22 -7.22
C GLU A 156 20.10 -10.90 -7.30
N LEU A 157 20.50 -9.68 -6.93
CA LEU A 157 21.89 -9.25 -6.96
C LEU A 157 22.74 -10.06 -5.97
N LYS A 158 22.24 -10.34 -4.77
CA LYS A 158 22.93 -11.22 -3.80
C LYS A 158 23.03 -12.65 -4.31
N GLY A 159 21.97 -13.19 -4.91
CA GLY A 159 21.95 -14.51 -5.54
C GLY A 159 22.96 -14.64 -6.68
N ALA A 160 23.23 -13.55 -7.39
CA ALA A 160 24.28 -13.45 -8.40
C ALA A 160 25.70 -13.26 -7.83
N GLY A 161 25.87 -13.22 -6.50
CA GLY A 161 27.17 -13.08 -5.84
C GLY A 161 27.65 -11.63 -5.67
N VAL A 162 26.78 -10.63 -5.89
CA VAL A 162 27.13 -9.22 -5.67
C VAL A 162 27.26 -8.96 -4.15
N PRO A 163 28.36 -8.35 -3.67
CA PRO A 163 28.51 -7.99 -2.26
C PRO A 163 27.35 -7.11 -1.75
N SER A 164 26.87 -7.36 -0.53
CA SER A 164 25.63 -6.76 -0.03
C SER A 164 25.60 -5.23 -0.05
N GLU A 165 26.72 -4.56 0.23
CA GLU A 165 26.83 -3.10 0.17
C GLU A 165 26.68 -2.56 -1.26
N LEU A 166 27.25 -3.27 -2.25
CA LEU A 166 27.11 -2.92 -3.66
C LEU A 166 25.70 -3.24 -4.17
N ALA A 167 25.12 -4.38 -3.77
CA ALA A 167 23.76 -4.75 -4.10
C ALA A 167 22.75 -3.71 -3.62
N GLN A 168 22.90 -3.21 -2.38
CA GLN A 168 22.09 -2.11 -1.84
C GLN A 168 22.21 -0.84 -2.67
N ARG A 169 23.41 -0.46 -3.04
CA ARG A 169 23.63 0.74 -3.87
C ARG A 169 23.01 0.59 -5.26
N LEU A 170 23.14 -0.57 -5.88
CA LEU A 170 22.60 -0.85 -7.21
C LEU A 170 21.07 -0.93 -7.20
N ALA A 171 20.48 -1.66 -6.26
CA ALA A 171 19.03 -1.76 -6.11
C ALA A 171 18.40 -0.39 -5.80
N ALA A 172 19.10 0.49 -5.08
CA ALA A 172 18.63 1.86 -4.85
C ALA A 172 18.61 2.72 -6.13
N LEU A 173 19.41 2.41 -7.16
CA LEU A 173 19.49 3.22 -8.39
C LEU A 173 18.19 3.19 -9.20
N GLN A 174 17.39 2.12 -9.12
CA GLN A 174 16.11 2.06 -9.82
C GLN A 174 15.11 3.12 -9.31
N PHE A 175 15.34 3.66 -8.10
CA PHE A 175 14.54 4.73 -7.52
C PHE A 175 15.21 6.11 -7.63
N LEU A 176 16.33 6.23 -8.36
CA LEU A 176 17.12 7.47 -8.40
C LEU A 176 16.29 8.66 -8.88
N GLY A 177 15.41 8.46 -9.87
CA GLY A 177 14.50 9.51 -10.36
C GLY A 177 13.60 10.07 -9.25
N GLU A 178 13.06 9.19 -8.41
CA GLU A 178 12.22 9.55 -7.28
C GLU A 178 13.01 10.13 -6.09
N GLN A 179 14.26 9.70 -5.90
CA GLN A 179 15.14 10.27 -4.89
C GLN A 179 15.58 11.69 -5.24
N MET A 180 15.77 12.02 -6.52
CA MET A 180 16.07 13.38 -6.98
C MET A 180 14.88 14.32 -6.76
N GLU A 181 13.70 13.91 -7.24
CA GLU A 181 12.41 14.01 -6.54
C GLU A 181 12.37 14.68 -5.16
N VAL A 182 12.47 13.78 -4.18
CA VAL A 182 12.43 14.04 -2.74
C VAL A 182 13.52 15.02 -2.33
N THR A 183 14.75 14.84 -2.82
CA THR A 183 15.89 15.70 -2.48
C THR A 183 15.65 17.14 -2.92
N ARG A 184 15.07 17.35 -4.11
CA ARG A 184 14.72 18.67 -4.63
C ARG A 184 13.64 19.34 -3.79
N ILE A 185 12.64 18.59 -3.33
CA ILE A 185 11.59 19.10 -2.44
C ILE A 185 12.16 19.43 -1.05
N ALA A 186 12.97 18.54 -0.48
CA ALA A 186 13.65 18.72 0.80
C ALA A 186 14.52 19.99 0.80
N HIS A 187 15.32 20.17 -0.25
CA HIS A 187 16.12 21.38 -0.43
C HIS A 187 15.26 22.64 -0.55
N TYR A 188 14.18 22.59 -1.34
CA TYR A 188 13.26 23.73 -1.51
C TYR A 188 12.56 24.15 -0.21
N LEU A 189 12.19 23.19 0.65
CA LEU A 189 11.49 23.44 1.92
C LEU A 189 12.43 23.63 3.12
N GLY A 190 13.72 23.32 2.98
CA GLY A 190 14.64 23.27 4.11
C GLY A 190 14.32 22.18 5.15
N ARG A 191 13.67 21.08 4.72
CA ARG A 191 13.27 19.95 5.59
C ARG A 191 14.19 18.73 5.43
N PRO A 192 14.29 17.84 6.43
CA PRO A 192 15.03 16.59 6.31
C PRO A 192 14.54 15.73 5.14
N VAL A 193 15.48 15.14 4.38
CA VAL A 193 15.16 14.25 3.24
C VAL A 193 14.28 13.08 3.66
N ALA A 194 14.50 12.53 4.85
CA ALA A 194 13.71 11.44 5.40
C ALA A 194 12.23 11.82 5.57
N ASP A 195 11.95 13.01 6.11
CA ASP A 195 10.58 13.48 6.36
C ASP A 195 9.83 13.73 5.05
N VAL A 196 10.51 14.34 4.07
CA VAL A 196 9.94 14.54 2.73
C VAL A 196 9.71 13.21 2.03
N GLY A 197 10.65 12.26 2.16
CA GLY A 197 10.51 10.92 1.63
C GLY A 197 9.28 10.22 2.18
N ARG A 198 9.08 10.24 3.50
CA ARG A 198 7.89 9.66 4.15
C ARG A 198 6.60 10.19 3.56
N VAL A 199 6.46 11.51 3.40
CA VAL A 199 5.25 12.09 2.77
C VAL A 199 5.14 11.70 1.30
N TYR A 200 6.22 11.84 0.54
CA TYR A 200 6.24 11.62 -0.91
C TYR A 200 5.86 10.19 -1.28
N PHE A 201 6.37 9.21 -0.54
CA PHE A 201 6.06 7.80 -0.73
C PHE A 201 4.70 7.43 -0.14
N ALA A 202 4.30 7.99 1.01
CA ALA A 202 2.96 7.75 1.56
C ALA A 202 1.84 8.17 0.59
N LEU A 203 2.01 9.32 -0.08
CA LEU A 203 1.08 9.80 -1.10
C LEU A 203 1.11 8.95 -2.38
N ALA A 204 2.22 8.27 -2.69
CA ALA A 204 2.33 7.45 -3.89
C ALA A 204 1.33 6.29 -3.88
N HIS A 205 1.10 5.69 -2.71
CA HIS A 205 0.12 4.63 -2.54
C HIS A 205 -1.30 5.14 -2.43
N GLU A 206 -1.53 6.28 -1.77
CA GLU A 206 -2.87 6.82 -1.60
C GLU A 206 -3.55 7.16 -2.93
N PHE A 207 -2.81 7.45 -4.00
CA PHE A 207 -3.43 7.76 -5.31
C PHE A 207 -2.96 6.80 -6.41
N ASP A 208 -2.51 5.59 -6.03
CA ASP A 208 -2.02 4.56 -6.94
C ASP A 208 -1.07 5.11 -8.03
N PHE A 209 -0.22 6.08 -7.65
CA PHE A 209 0.70 6.74 -8.59
C PHE A 209 1.60 5.70 -9.27
N ALA A 210 2.01 4.67 -8.53
CA ALA A 210 2.78 3.56 -9.07
C ALA A 210 2.04 2.84 -10.20
N VAL A 211 0.78 2.47 -9.98
CA VAL A 211 -0.06 1.81 -11.00
C VAL A 211 -0.22 2.70 -12.22
N MET A 212 -0.46 4.00 -12.02
CA MET A 212 -0.55 4.94 -13.13
C MET A 212 0.75 5.08 -13.94
N PHE A 213 1.91 5.08 -13.27
CA PHE A 213 3.21 5.10 -13.94
C PHE A 213 3.41 3.82 -14.78
N ASP A 214 3.10 2.66 -14.20
CA ASP A 214 3.20 1.36 -14.90
C ASP A 214 2.28 1.32 -16.13
N LEU A 215 1.02 1.76 -15.98
CA LEU A 215 0.07 1.83 -17.10
C LEU A 215 0.55 2.78 -18.21
N LEU A 216 1.14 3.93 -17.85
CA LEU A 216 1.71 4.88 -18.82
C LEU A 216 2.95 4.33 -19.53
N GLU A 217 3.75 3.51 -18.86
CA GLU A 217 4.90 2.83 -19.48
C GLU A 217 4.46 1.75 -20.47
N MET A 218 3.41 1.00 -20.15
CA MET A 218 2.92 -0.12 -20.96
C MET A 218 2.01 0.29 -22.13
N ALA A 219 1.20 1.34 -21.97
CA ALA A 219 0.18 1.73 -22.95
C ALA A 219 0.65 2.09 -24.38
N PRO A 220 1.77 2.81 -24.61
CA PRO A 220 2.10 3.35 -25.93
C PRO A 220 2.70 2.34 -26.93
N GLY A 221 2.98 1.10 -26.50
CA GLY A 221 3.57 0.07 -27.36
C GLY A 221 4.84 0.54 -28.09
N GLU A 222 4.88 0.33 -29.41
CA GLU A 222 6.02 0.70 -30.28
C GLU A 222 5.84 2.04 -31.01
N ASP A 223 4.69 2.73 -30.89
CA ASP A 223 4.47 3.98 -31.61
C ASP A 223 5.27 5.15 -31.00
N ALA A 224 6.15 5.74 -31.81
CA ALA A 224 7.07 6.79 -31.34
C ALA A 224 6.38 8.08 -30.89
N TRP A 225 5.17 8.38 -31.33
CA TRP A 225 4.38 9.53 -30.88
C TRP A 225 3.61 9.22 -29.61
N GLU A 226 3.04 8.01 -29.50
CA GLU A 226 2.41 7.54 -28.27
C GLU A 226 3.43 7.45 -27.13
N GLN A 227 4.65 6.96 -27.39
CA GLN A 227 5.74 6.92 -26.40
C GLN A 227 6.10 8.33 -25.89
N ARG A 228 6.17 9.32 -26.78
CA ARG A 228 6.42 10.71 -26.37
C ARG A 228 5.25 11.30 -25.58
N ALA A 229 4.02 10.99 -25.97
CA ALA A 229 2.84 11.44 -25.24
C ALA A 229 2.81 10.82 -23.83
N ALA A 230 3.09 9.53 -23.70
CA ALA A 230 3.23 8.84 -22.42
C ALA A 230 4.32 9.48 -21.54
N GLN A 231 5.50 9.80 -22.11
CA GLN A 231 6.55 10.53 -21.38
C GLN A 231 6.08 11.89 -20.85
N GLY A 232 5.32 12.65 -21.65
CA GLY A 232 4.72 13.91 -21.19
C GLY A 232 3.74 13.70 -20.03
N LEU A 233 2.89 12.66 -20.13
CA LEU A 233 1.96 12.31 -19.06
C LEU A 233 2.68 11.85 -17.79
N MET A 234 3.76 11.08 -17.89
CA MET A 234 4.59 10.71 -16.73
C MET A 234 5.17 11.94 -16.02
N GLN A 235 5.60 12.95 -16.78
CA GLN A 235 6.08 14.22 -16.20
C GLN A 235 4.95 14.98 -15.49
N ASP A 236 3.77 15.03 -16.09
CA ASP A 236 2.59 15.65 -15.50
C ASP A 236 2.15 14.94 -14.22
N LEU A 237 2.20 13.61 -14.21
CA LEU A 237 1.89 12.79 -13.05
C LEU A 237 2.90 13.01 -11.91
N GLY A 238 4.20 13.05 -12.23
CA GLY A 238 5.25 13.39 -11.27
C GLY A 238 5.08 14.80 -10.69
N GLN A 239 4.67 15.76 -11.53
CA GLN A 239 4.35 17.12 -11.09
C GLN A 239 3.13 17.16 -10.16
N ALA A 240 2.13 16.30 -10.38
CA ALA A 240 0.98 16.18 -9.50
C ALA A 240 1.39 15.62 -8.12
N ARG A 241 2.18 14.55 -8.07
CA ARG A 241 2.72 13.98 -6.81
C ARG A 241 3.51 15.01 -6.01
N ARG A 242 4.36 15.78 -6.70
CA ARG A 242 5.11 16.92 -6.11
C ARG A 242 4.18 17.97 -5.51
N ASN A 243 3.10 18.34 -6.20
CA ASN A 243 2.17 19.35 -5.69
C ASN A 243 1.49 18.91 -4.39
N LEU A 244 1.06 17.64 -4.32
CA LEU A 244 0.44 17.07 -3.13
C LEU A 244 1.44 16.98 -1.97
N THR A 245 2.68 16.53 -2.24
CA THR A 245 3.74 16.46 -1.23
C THR A 245 4.04 17.83 -0.63
N LEU A 246 4.14 18.85 -1.47
CA LEU A 246 4.33 20.24 -1.03
C LEU A 246 3.12 20.75 -0.23
N ALA A 247 1.90 20.36 -0.58
CA ALA A 247 0.70 20.78 0.12
C ALA A 247 0.61 20.18 1.53
N VAL A 248 0.93 18.89 1.70
CA VAL A 248 1.03 18.26 3.04
C VAL A 248 2.06 18.99 3.89
N LEU A 249 3.26 19.24 3.33
CA LEU A 249 4.37 19.85 4.06
C LEU A 249 4.26 21.38 4.22
N ALA A 250 3.26 22.01 3.60
CA ALA A 250 2.96 23.44 3.78
C ALA A 250 2.12 23.71 5.04
N GLY A 251 1.48 22.68 5.61
CA GLY A 251 0.73 22.80 6.86
C GLY A 251 1.63 23.11 8.06
N ASP A 252 1.01 23.64 9.12
CA ASP A 252 1.71 23.91 10.37
C ASP A 252 2.26 22.61 10.97
N ALA A 253 3.58 22.56 11.11
CA ALA A 253 4.33 21.38 11.54
C ALA A 253 4.78 21.47 13.01
N GLU A 254 4.48 22.56 13.72
CA GLU A 254 4.86 22.68 15.12
C GLU A 254 4.21 21.59 15.97
N GLY A 255 5.04 20.66 16.45
CA GLY A 255 4.65 19.57 17.34
C GLY A 255 3.91 18.40 16.68
N ARG A 256 3.69 18.40 15.36
CA ARG A 256 2.98 17.31 14.66
C ARG A 256 3.93 16.31 14.02
N SER A 257 3.65 15.04 14.21
CA SER A 257 4.23 13.94 13.44
C SER A 257 3.89 14.06 11.94
N ILE A 258 4.59 13.29 11.10
CA ILE A 258 4.34 13.28 9.65
C ILE A 258 2.98 12.65 9.35
N GLU A 259 2.63 11.62 10.11
CA GLU A 259 1.37 10.90 10.05
C GLU A 259 0.20 11.85 10.36
N GLU A 260 0.30 12.65 11.44
CA GLU A 260 -0.70 13.69 11.76
C GLU A 260 -0.79 14.78 10.68
N GLN A 261 0.33 15.18 10.07
CA GLN A 261 0.32 16.15 8.96
C GLN A 261 -0.45 15.60 7.74
N ILE A 262 -0.28 14.32 7.43
CA ILE A 262 -1.02 13.64 6.35
C ILE A 262 -2.51 13.56 6.70
N ASP A 263 -2.88 13.21 7.94
CA ASP A 263 -4.28 13.09 8.35
C ASP A 263 -5.02 14.43 8.35
N VAL A 264 -4.35 15.51 8.78
CA VAL A 264 -4.88 16.87 8.67
C VAL A 264 -5.08 17.26 7.20
N PHE A 265 -4.12 16.95 6.34
CA PHE A 265 -4.23 17.17 4.90
C PHE A 265 -5.44 16.44 4.30
N ARG A 266 -5.61 15.15 4.65
CA ARG A 266 -6.77 14.33 4.23
C ARG A 266 -8.08 14.95 4.65
N SER A 267 -8.19 15.32 5.92
CA SER A 267 -9.40 15.94 6.47
C SER A 267 -9.74 17.26 5.78
N ARG A 268 -8.72 18.07 5.46
CA ARG A 268 -8.90 19.37 4.80
C ARG A 268 -9.29 19.26 3.33
N HIS A 269 -8.78 18.26 2.63
CA HIS A 269 -8.95 18.12 1.17
C HIS A 269 -9.82 16.94 0.74
N GLY A 270 -10.48 16.25 1.67
CA GLY A 270 -11.21 14.99 1.44
C GLY A 270 -12.10 14.99 0.20
N LEU A 271 -12.91 16.03 -0.04
CA LEU A 271 -13.75 16.13 -1.24
C LEU A 271 -12.96 16.05 -2.55
N ARG A 272 -11.79 16.70 -2.63
CA ARG A 272 -10.93 16.69 -3.82
C ARG A 272 -10.16 15.38 -3.95
N LEU A 273 -9.68 14.85 -2.82
CA LEU A 273 -9.01 13.55 -2.81
C LEU A 273 -9.95 12.43 -3.25
N LYS A 274 -11.23 12.53 -2.90
CA LYS A 274 -12.27 11.61 -3.33
C LYS A 274 -12.57 11.71 -4.82
N ALA A 275 -12.61 12.92 -5.37
CA ALA A 275 -12.74 13.12 -6.81
C ALA A 275 -11.54 12.53 -7.58
N LEU A 276 -10.33 12.65 -7.04
CA LEU A 276 -9.13 12.00 -7.60
C LEU A 276 -9.25 10.48 -7.61
N HIS A 277 -9.66 9.88 -6.49
CA HIS A 277 -9.87 8.43 -6.39
C HIS A 277 -10.93 7.94 -7.38
N GLY A 278 -12.07 8.62 -7.48
CA GLY A 278 -13.15 8.18 -8.37
C GLY A 278 -12.74 8.10 -9.85
N VAL A 279 -11.87 9.01 -10.31
CA VAL A 279 -11.33 9.00 -11.68
C VAL A 279 -10.40 7.81 -11.90
N LEU A 280 -9.62 7.44 -10.89
CA LEU A 280 -8.73 6.27 -10.95
C LEU A 280 -9.52 4.96 -10.89
N GLU A 281 -10.54 4.88 -10.04
CA GLU A 281 -11.43 3.72 -9.98
C GLU A 281 -12.16 3.51 -11.31
N GLU A 282 -12.68 4.57 -11.93
CA GLU A 282 -13.30 4.50 -13.26
C GLU A 282 -12.29 4.03 -14.32
N LEU A 283 -11.06 4.53 -14.27
CA LEU A 283 -9.99 4.10 -15.17
C LEU A 283 -9.67 2.61 -14.99
N LEU A 284 -9.48 2.15 -13.75
CA LEU A 284 -9.10 0.77 -13.43
C LEU A 284 -10.24 -0.23 -13.64
N ALA A 285 -11.50 0.21 -13.55
CA ALA A 285 -12.66 -0.59 -13.88
C ALA A 285 -12.92 -0.75 -15.39
N SER A 286 -12.23 0.04 -16.23
CA SER A 286 -12.38 -0.03 -17.69
C SER A 286 -11.75 -1.31 -18.25
N GLU A 287 -12.48 -2.03 -19.10
CA GLU A 287 -11.97 -3.22 -19.81
C GLU A 287 -10.84 -2.89 -20.81
N ASN A 288 -10.70 -1.63 -21.22
CA ASN A 288 -9.71 -1.21 -22.21
C ASN A 288 -9.04 0.11 -21.78
N ILE A 289 -7.98 -0.02 -20.98
CA ILE A 289 -7.13 1.10 -20.57
C ILE A 289 -6.19 1.45 -21.73
N ASN A 290 -6.40 2.61 -22.33
CA ASN A 290 -5.57 3.12 -23.43
C ASN A 290 -4.99 4.51 -23.08
N LEU A 291 -4.10 5.01 -23.93
CA LEU A 291 -3.42 6.29 -23.71
C LEU A 291 -4.39 7.49 -23.58
N ALA A 292 -5.55 7.43 -24.23
CA ALA A 292 -6.57 8.48 -24.11
C ALA A 292 -7.21 8.49 -22.72
N ALA A 293 -7.58 7.32 -22.18
CA ALA A 293 -8.10 7.20 -20.82
C ALA A 293 -7.05 7.65 -19.78
N LEU A 294 -5.80 7.24 -19.95
CA LEU A 294 -4.68 7.66 -19.10
C LEU A 294 -4.42 9.17 -19.18
N THR A 295 -4.63 9.78 -20.35
CA THR A 295 -4.52 11.23 -20.51
C THR A 295 -5.55 11.96 -19.66
N VAL A 296 -6.81 11.52 -19.67
CA VAL A 296 -7.89 12.13 -18.88
C VAL A 296 -7.57 12.02 -17.40
N ALA A 297 -7.25 10.82 -16.92
CA ALA A 297 -6.92 10.58 -15.52
C ALA A 297 -5.72 11.43 -15.06
N THR A 298 -4.62 11.41 -15.81
CA THR A 298 -3.41 12.19 -15.49
C THR A 298 -3.67 13.69 -15.45
N ARG A 299 -4.44 14.22 -16.41
CA ARG A 299 -4.75 15.65 -16.49
C ARG A 299 -5.66 16.09 -15.35
N GLU A 300 -6.63 15.27 -14.99
CA GLU A 300 -7.47 15.53 -13.83
C GLU A 300 -6.66 15.48 -12.52
N THR A 301 -5.77 14.49 -12.39
CA THR A 301 -4.85 14.37 -11.25
C THR A 301 -3.98 15.61 -11.10
N LEU A 302 -3.37 16.07 -12.19
CA LEU A 302 -2.59 17.29 -12.21
C LEU A 302 -3.45 18.52 -11.85
N ARG A 303 -4.66 18.64 -12.40
CA ARG A 303 -5.55 19.77 -12.14
C ARG A 303 -5.90 19.88 -10.65
N GLN A 304 -6.35 18.80 -10.03
CA GLN A 304 -6.72 18.82 -8.60
C GLN A 304 -5.51 19.09 -7.71
N SER A 305 -4.36 18.48 -8.02
CA SER A 305 -3.13 18.71 -7.25
C SER A 305 -2.71 20.18 -7.22
N ARG A 306 -2.90 20.93 -8.33
CA ARG A 306 -2.61 22.37 -8.40
C ARG A 306 -3.53 23.17 -7.50
N VAL A 307 -4.84 22.90 -7.56
CA VAL A 307 -5.83 23.60 -6.73
C VAL A 307 -5.57 23.34 -5.24
N ILE A 308 -5.25 22.10 -4.87
CA ILE A 308 -4.87 21.75 -3.49
C ILE A 308 -3.63 22.54 -3.06
N ARG A 309 -2.57 22.55 -3.88
CA ARG A 309 -1.34 23.28 -3.59
C ARG A 309 -1.56 24.78 -3.43
N GLU A 310 -2.40 25.38 -4.28
CA GLU A 310 -2.72 26.81 -4.21
C GLU A 310 -3.49 27.17 -2.94
N SER A 311 -4.35 26.29 -2.44
CA SER A 311 -5.10 26.50 -1.20
C SER A 311 -4.27 26.40 0.09
N CYS A 312 -3.01 25.98 -0.02
CA CYS A 312 -2.05 25.86 1.08
C CYS A 312 -0.96 26.94 1.06
N ARG A 313 -0.97 27.85 0.08
CA ARG A 313 -0.12 29.04 0.04
C ARG A 313 -0.77 30.20 0.78
#